data_AF-A0A950HLA9-F1
#
_entry.id   AF-A0A950HLA9-F1
#
_cell.length_a   1.000
_cell.length_b   1.000
_cell.length_c   1.000
_cell.angle_alpha   90.00
_cell.angle_beta   90.00
_cell.angle_gamma   90.00
#
_symmetry.space_group_name_H-M   'P 1'
#
loop_
_entity.id
_entity.type
_entity.pdbx_description
1 polymer ?
#
loop_
_entity_poly.entity_id
_entity_poly.type
_entity_poly.pdbx_seq_one_letter_code
_entity_poly.pdbx_strand_id
1 'polypeptide(L)'
;MFPKHVSDEPVSSISLPLLCPMVVFGDASRLLCPRWSLGALAAELAAIEGESPGITTHGRLVGIFIEAAEVAQGLADAEFEAAAQDCPSPARESSARLLMALAQGIRRSWENGLGAPRSGAALLALRKLAALDLPDEVLCARPEGFAFYAVYPEAYLRAAADLTADSARVVGIRSIGLGLAALVAARLSASPPVSIRPIGHPFDRRLSIRDDLADAILRDEPGAFAIVDEGPGLSGSSFGAVADFLEEHGVSRQRIHFFPSHDGDPGPQVKTRHRHRWRNAPRHTIGFDDLALRPQQPWQGLRAWVADLAETAPASLDDISGGRWRALRYRQEADWPPAHVQQERRKFLLRGEAGGTLLVKFAGLGRYGERKLERAHALSEAGFIPKVVAYRHGFLVEQWVADSRPPDFVRLGRDTLVIRLADYLGFRARQLRAEAGEGATPAELAAMLRQNALERLGSGALGACDRIGQELRQLEGRIRRVATDNRLHVWEWLEGADGSLLKTDAVDHCEAHDLIGCQDIAWDVAGAAVELELSADERQELRLRTQFTARHPVTAELMACLTPCYLAFQLGYYVMAADALACMPDEATRLIAAAVRYRDRLRDCLASM
;
A
#
# COMPACT_ATOMS: atom_id res chain seq x y z
N MET A 1 -11.42 -16.91 4.98
CA MET A 1 -12.49 -17.93 5.02
C MET A 1 -13.40 -17.57 6.18
N PHE A 2 -14.66 -17.19 5.91
CA PHE A 2 -15.66 -16.81 6.91
C PHE A 2 -16.51 -18.03 7.28
N PRO A 3 -16.79 -18.30 8.56
CA PRO A 3 -17.97 -19.08 8.95
C PRO A 3 -19.17 -18.17 9.22
N LYS A 4 -20.34 -18.65 8.81
CA LYS A 4 -21.67 -18.03 8.91
C LYS A 4 -22.39 -18.43 10.21
N HIS A 5 -23.20 -17.48 10.70
CA HIS A 5 -24.42 -17.57 11.54
C HIS A 5 -24.33 -18.11 12.98
N VAL A 6 -24.87 -17.34 13.94
CA VAL A 6 -26.08 -17.68 14.75
C VAL A 6 -26.52 -16.49 15.66
N SER A 7 -27.83 -16.21 15.60
CA SER A 7 -28.81 -15.59 16.54
C SER A 7 -28.62 -14.25 17.26
N ASP A 8 -29.71 -13.46 17.16
CA ASP A 8 -30.05 -12.19 17.81
C ASP A 8 -30.24 -12.28 19.33
N GLU A 9 -29.68 -11.30 20.08
CA GLU A 9 -30.33 -10.56 21.18
C GLU A 9 -29.49 -9.32 21.58
N PRO A 10 -30.09 -8.22 22.07
CA PRO A 10 -29.48 -6.89 22.02
C PRO A 10 -28.63 -6.59 23.26
N VAL A 11 -27.32 -6.44 23.07
CA VAL A 11 -26.46 -5.75 24.03
C VAL A 11 -26.46 -4.28 23.67
N SER A 12 -26.87 -3.46 24.64
CA SER A 12 -26.98 -2.00 24.57
C SER A 12 -25.74 -1.35 23.94
N SER A 13 -25.89 -0.87 22.71
CA SER A 13 -24.86 -0.17 21.97
C SER A 13 -24.78 1.29 22.43
N ILE A 14 -23.62 1.68 22.97
CA ILE A 14 -23.24 3.09 23.08
C ILE A 14 -23.03 3.58 21.63
N SER A 15 -24.11 4.08 21.03
CA SER A 15 -24.10 4.66 19.70
C SER A 15 -23.38 6.01 19.76
N LEU A 16 -22.12 6.03 19.33
CA LEU A 16 -21.39 7.27 19.05
C LEU A 16 -21.84 7.80 17.69
N PRO A 17 -22.48 8.98 17.60
CA PRO A 17 -22.95 9.51 16.32
C PRO A 17 -21.75 9.98 15.48
N LEU A 18 -21.50 9.28 14.37
CA LEU A 18 -20.56 9.64 13.31
C LEU A 18 -21.19 10.68 12.40
N LEU A 19 -20.74 11.94 12.43
CA LEU A 19 -21.01 12.93 11.38
C LEU A 19 -19.86 13.94 11.19
N CYS A 20 -18.62 13.45 11.16
CA CYS A 20 -17.56 13.90 10.25
C CYS A 20 -16.44 12.83 10.23
N PRO A 21 -15.90 12.40 9.07
CA PRO A 21 -14.86 11.39 9.07
C PRO A 21 -13.59 11.95 9.72
N MET A 22 -13.07 11.24 10.73
CA MET A 22 -11.72 11.44 11.25
C MET A 22 -10.72 11.40 10.09
N VAL A 23 -9.70 12.25 10.14
CA VAL A 23 -8.64 12.27 9.11
C VAL A 23 -7.59 11.24 9.48
N VAL A 24 -7.44 10.23 8.62
CA VAL A 24 -6.48 9.12 8.77
C VAL A 24 -5.76 8.80 7.46
N PHE A 25 -6.50 8.74 6.35
CA PHE A 25 -5.95 8.39 5.03
C PHE A 25 -5.26 9.56 4.32
N GLY A 26 -4.30 9.24 3.47
CA GLY A 26 -3.67 10.18 2.54
C GLY A 26 -3.39 9.54 1.18
N ASP A 27 -3.59 10.31 0.11
CA ASP A 27 -3.26 9.86 -1.25
C ASP A 27 -1.81 10.22 -1.59
N ALA A 28 -0.97 9.21 -1.82
CA ALA A 28 0.41 9.42 -2.23
C ALA A 28 0.51 9.62 -3.75
N SER A 29 1.07 10.74 -4.18
CA SER A 29 1.39 11.03 -5.57
C SER A 29 2.85 11.45 -5.74
N ARG A 30 3.37 11.29 -6.95
CA ARG A 30 4.77 11.51 -7.31
C ARG A 30 4.85 12.31 -8.59
N LEU A 31 5.65 13.36 -8.59
CA LEU A 31 5.99 14.08 -9.82
C LEU A 31 7.13 13.36 -10.54
N LEU A 32 7.01 13.23 -11.87
CA LEU A 32 8.01 12.56 -12.69
C LEU A 32 8.32 13.31 -13.96
N CYS A 33 9.58 13.23 -14.39
CA CYS A 33 9.96 13.55 -15.76
C CYS A 33 9.76 12.33 -16.67
N PRO A 34 8.77 12.32 -17.59
CA PRO A 34 8.51 11.17 -18.46
C PRO A 34 9.73 10.75 -19.28
N ARG A 35 10.51 11.71 -19.78
CA ARG A 35 11.70 11.43 -20.61
C ARG A 35 12.76 10.66 -19.82
N TRP A 36 13.04 11.06 -18.59
CA TRP A 36 14.00 10.36 -17.72
C TRP A 36 13.47 8.98 -17.32
N SER A 37 12.20 8.88 -16.94
CA SER A 37 11.59 7.59 -16.59
C SER A 37 11.63 6.60 -17.75
N LEU A 38 11.26 7.03 -18.97
CA LEU A 38 11.34 6.16 -20.16
C LEU A 38 12.78 5.75 -20.49
N GLY A 39 13.75 6.66 -20.32
CA GLY A 39 15.17 6.34 -20.48
C GLY A 39 15.65 5.26 -19.51
N ALA A 40 15.29 5.40 -18.23
CA ALA A 40 15.60 4.39 -17.20
C ALA A 40 14.95 3.04 -17.52
N LEU A 41 13.66 3.03 -17.91
CA LEU A 41 12.96 1.82 -18.29
C LEU A 41 13.58 1.13 -19.51
N ALA A 42 14.11 1.88 -20.48
CA ALA A 42 14.83 1.31 -21.61
C ALA A 42 16.13 0.62 -21.20
N ALA A 43 16.88 1.22 -20.26
CA ALA A 43 18.10 0.63 -19.72
C ALA A 43 17.78 -0.67 -18.95
N GLU A 44 16.77 -0.65 -18.09
CA GLU A 44 16.32 -1.82 -17.34
C GLU A 44 15.83 -2.95 -18.25
N LEU A 45 15.04 -2.64 -19.29
CA LEU A 45 14.58 -3.62 -20.27
C LEU A 45 15.73 -4.29 -21.04
N ALA A 46 16.80 -3.54 -21.31
CA ALA A 46 18.00 -4.08 -21.95
C ALA A 46 18.80 -4.95 -20.98
N ALA A 47 18.90 -4.55 -19.70
CA ALA A 47 19.62 -5.30 -18.67
C ALA A 47 19.03 -6.70 -18.45
N ILE A 48 17.69 -6.81 -18.37
CA ILE A 48 17.04 -8.10 -18.08
C ILE A 48 17.08 -9.10 -19.24
N GLU A 49 17.36 -8.68 -20.49
CA GLU A 49 17.36 -9.56 -21.67
C GLU A 49 18.52 -10.58 -21.63
N GLY A 50 19.59 -10.28 -20.89
CA GLY A 50 20.75 -11.17 -20.70
C GLY A 50 20.74 -11.98 -19.40
N GLU A 51 19.70 -11.87 -18.57
CA GLU A 51 19.68 -12.50 -17.25
C GLU A 51 19.14 -13.92 -17.26
N SER A 52 19.55 -14.70 -16.25
CA SER A 52 19.04 -16.05 -16.04
C SER A 52 17.52 -16.02 -15.87
N PRO A 53 16.78 -16.91 -16.54
CA PRO A 53 15.34 -17.06 -16.32
C PRO A 53 15.01 -17.39 -14.86
N GLY A 54 13.81 -17.01 -14.43
CA GLY A 54 13.34 -17.27 -13.08
C GLY A 54 12.51 -16.13 -12.49
N ILE A 55 12.09 -16.31 -11.24
CA ILE A 55 11.15 -15.41 -10.58
C ILE A 55 11.73 -14.00 -10.35
N THR A 56 13.04 -13.87 -10.14
CA THR A 56 13.70 -12.58 -9.97
C THR A 56 13.60 -11.76 -11.26
N THR A 57 14.00 -12.32 -12.39
CA THR A 57 13.94 -11.68 -13.71
C THR A 57 12.49 -11.39 -14.13
N HIS A 58 11.57 -12.31 -13.85
CA HIS A 58 10.14 -12.09 -14.03
C HIS A 58 9.62 -10.91 -13.21
N GLY A 59 9.99 -10.86 -11.92
CA GLY A 59 9.62 -9.77 -11.02
C GLY A 59 10.14 -8.40 -11.46
N ARG A 60 11.34 -8.34 -12.05
CA ARG A 60 11.88 -7.11 -12.66
C ARG A 60 11.09 -6.67 -13.89
N LEU A 61 10.72 -7.61 -14.77
CA LEU A 61 9.85 -7.30 -15.91
C LEU A 61 8.50 -6.73 -15.45
N VAL A 62 7.95 -7.27 -14.36
CA VAL A 62 6.73 -6.76 -13.73
C VAL A 62 6.94 -5.37 -13.13
N GLY A 63 8.09 -5.12 -12.48
CA GLY A 63 8.47 -3.79 -12.01
C GLY A 63 8.49 -2.75 -13.14
N ILE A 64 9.19 -3.05 -14.24
CA ILE A 64 9.24 -2.20 -15.44
C ILE A 64 7.83 -1.91 -15.97
N PHE A 65 6.97 -2.92 -16.00
CA PHE A 65 5.58 -2.76 -16.44
C PHE A 65 4.78 -1.82 -15.53
N ILE A 66 4.92 -1.96 -14.21
CA ILE A 66 4.24 -1.09 -13.24
C ILE A 66 4.69 0.36 -13.43
N GLU A 67 5.99 0.60 -13.56
CA GLU A 67 6.53 1.94 -13.77
C GLU A 67 6.09 2.56 -15.10
N ALA A 68 6.08 1.76 -16.18
CA ALA A 68 5.54 2.21 -17.46
C ALA A 68 4.05 2.55 -17.37
N ALA A 69 3.27 1.80 -16.58
CA ALA A 69 1.84 2.05 -16.38
C ALA A 69 1.59 3.35 -15.62
N GLU A 70 2.43 3.69 -14.65
CA GLU A 70 2.37 4.97 -13.95
C GLU A 70 2.71 6.15 -14.87
N VAL A 71 3.76 6.05 -15.68
CA VAL A 71 4.09 7.09 -16.68
C VAL A 71 2.94 7.26 -17.67
N ALA A 72 2.35 6.16 -18.14
CA ALA A 72 1.18 6.18 -19.02
C ALA A 72 -0.03 6.85 -18.37
N GLN A 73 -0.29 6.58 -17.08
CA GLN A 73 -1.36 7.24 -16.32
C GLN A 73 -1.10 8.74 -16.18
N GLY A 74 0.13 9.14 -15.81
CA GLY A 74 0.49 10.54 -15.64
C GLY A 74 0.36 11.35 -16.93
N LEU A 75 0.81 10.80 -18.06
CA LEU A 75 0.62 11.40 -19.39
C LEU A 75 -0.85 11.55 -19.74
N ALA A 76 -1.66 10.50 -19.51
CA ALA A 76 -3.09 10.53 -19.82
C ALA A 76 -3.86 11.50 -18.92
N ASP A 77 -3.44 11.68 -17.66
CA ASP A 77 -4.02 12.66 -16.73
C ASP A 77 -3.65 14.09 -17.10
N ALA A 78 -2.40 14.36 -17.49
CA ALA A 78 -2.00 15.68 -17.98
C ALA A 78 -2.80 16.10 -19.22
N GLU A 79 -3.04 15.18 -20.15
CA GLU A 79 -3.89 15.45 -21.32
C GLU A 79 -5.37 15.67 -20.94
N PHE A 80 -5.88 14.92 -19.96
CA PHE A 80 -7.24 15.10 -19.47
C PHE A 80 -7.41 16.45 -18.77
N GLU A 81 -6.43 16.88 -17.97
CA GLU A 81 -6.44 18.19 -17.33
C GLU A 81 -6.46 19.32 -18.35
N ALA A 82 -5.68 19.19 -19.44
CA ALA A 82 -5.67 20.16 -20.52
C ALA A 82 -6.97 20.20 -21.34
N ALA A 83 -7.59 19.05 -21.58
CA ALA A 83 -8.77 18.93 -22.45
C ALA A 83 -10.13 18.96 -21.70
N ALA A 84 -10.11 18.80 -20.37
CA ALA A 84 -11.26 18.57 -19.50
C ALA A 84 -12.16 17.36 -19.86
N GLN A 85 -11.68 16.49 -20.76
CA GLN A 85 -12.37 15.29 -21.22
C GLN A 85 -11.36 14.27 -21.76
N ASP A 86 -11.74 13.00 -21.79
CA ASP A 86 -10.96 11.96 -22.44
C ASP A 86 -11.02 12.09 -23.97
N CYS A 87 -9.86 12.23 -24.61
CA CYS A 87 -9.72 12.29 -26.06
C CYS A 87 -8.61 11.37 -26.59
N PRO A 88 -8.65 10.95 -27.88
CA PRO A 88 -7.55 10.25 -28.51
C PRO A 88 -6.31 11.16 -28.62
N SER A 89 -5.13 10.58 -28.40
CA SER A 89 -3.85 11.27 -28.54
C SER A 89 -2.72 10.31 -28.94
N PRO A 90 -1.65 10.80 -29.60
CA PRO A 90 -0.49 9.98 -29.92
C PRO A 90 0.21 9.40 -28.67
N ALA A 91 0.25 10.15 -27.56
CA ALA A 91 0.88 9.71 -26.33
C ALA A 91 0.09 8.58 -25.66
N ARG A 92 -1.24 8.66 -25.60
CA ARG A 92 -2.09 7.58 -25.07
C ARG A 92 -2.00 6.32 -25.92
N GLU A 93 -2.06 6.47 -27.24
CA GLU A 93 -1.97 5.34 -28.15
C GLU A 93 -0.60 4.64 -28.06
N SER A 94 0.49 5.42 -28.03
CA SER A 94 1.84 4.88 -27.87
C SER A 94 2.07 4.25 -26.49
N SER A 95 1.50 4.83 -25.43
CA SER A 95 1.53 4.26 -24.08
C SER A 95 0.77 2.93 -24.02
N ALA A 96 -0.44 2.85 -24.59
CA ALA A 96 -1.22 1.61 -24.64
C ALA A 96 -0.47 0.50 -25.39
N ARG A 97 0.23 0.83 -26.49
CA ARG A 97 1.10 -0.12 -27.21
C ARG A 97 2.31 -0.58 -26.40
N LEU A 98 2.96 0.32 -25.66
CA LEU A 98 4.04 -0.04 -24.75
C LEU A 98 3.57 -1.01 -23.67
N LEU A 99 2.46 -0.68 -23.00
CA LEU A 99 1.86 -1.53 -21.97
C LEU A 99 1.44 -2.90 -22.53
N MET A 100 0.84 -2.92 -23.72
CA MET A 100 0.50 -4.17 -24.41
C MET A 100 1.75 -5.03 -24.68
N ALA A 101 2.84 -4.45 -25.18
CA ALA A 101 4.07 -5.18 -25.46
C ALA A 101 4.72 -5.77 -24.19
N LEU A 102 4.71 -5.00 -23.09
CA LEU A 102 5.18 -5.44 -21.78
C LEU A 102 4.28 -6.54 -21.19
N ALA A 103 2.96 -6.37 -21.24
CA ALA A 103 1.98 -7.35 -20.79
C ALA A 103 2.11 -8.69 -21.54
N GLN A 104 2.37 -8.66 -22.85
CA GLN A 104 2.67 -9.86 -23.62
C GLN A 104 4.00 -10.51 -23.19
N GLY A 105 5.00 -9.71 -22.79
CA GLY A 105 6.24 -10.20 -22.20
C GLY A 105 5.99 -10.94 -20.89
N ILE A 106 5.23 -10.34 -19.98
CA ILE A 106 4.82 -10.93 -18.70
C ILE A 106 4.07 -12.23 -18.95
N ARG A 107 3.06 -12.22 -19.84
CA ARG A 107 2.30 -13.42 -20.22
C ARG A 107 3.19 -14.56 -20.68
N ARG A 108 4.10 -14.30 -21.62
CA ARG A 108 5.04 -15.31 -22.13
C ARG A 108 5.94 -15.85 -21.03
N SER A 109 6.47 -14.99 -20.17
CA SER A 109 7.32 -15.42 -19.06
C SER A 109 6.53 -16.30 -18.08
N TRP A 110 5.35 -15.85 -17.66
CA TRP A 110 4.50 -16.54 -16.68
C TRP A 110 3.98 -17.90 -17.16
N GLU A 111 3.49 -17.97 -18.40
CA GLU A 111 2.90 -19.17 -18.99
C GLU A 111 3.95 -20.24 -19.35
N ASN A 112 5.20 -19.85 -19.60
CA ASN A 112 6.26 -20.75 -20.06
C ASN A 112 7.38 -20.94 -19.03
N GLY A 113 7.03 -21.14 -17.75
CA GLY A 113 8.00 -21.54 -16.72
C GLY A 113 8.98 -20.45 -16.29
N LEU A 114 8.55 -19.18 -16.30
CA LEU A 114 9.38 -18.01 -15.97
C LEU A 114 10.58 -17.84 -16.92
N GLY A 115 10.37 -18.18 -18.20
CA GLY A 115 11.37 -18.09 -19.25
C GLY A 115 11.94 -16.68 -19.48
N ALA A 116 13.08 -16.62 -20.18
CA ALA A 116 13.80 -15.38 -20.45
C ALA A 116 12.90 -14.30 -21.07
N PRO A 117 12.99 -13.04 -20.60
CA PRO A 117 12.22 -11.95 -21.19
C PRO A 117 12.66 -11.71 -22.63
N ARG A 118 11.69 -11.35 -23.49
CA ARG A 118 11.95 -10.88 -24.86
C ARG A 118 11.49 -9.44 -24.94
N SER A 119 12.42 -8.50 -24.80
CA SER A 119 12.13 -7.07 -24.61
C SER A 119 12.12 -6.27 -25.91
N GLY A 120 12.58 -6.81 -27.04
CA GLY A 120 12.65 -6.08 -28.32
C GLY A 120 11.38 -5.34 -28.75
N ALA A 121 10.19 -5.95 -28.63
CA ALA A 121 8.92 -5.30 -28.95
C ALA A 121 8.59 -4.14 -27.99
N ALA A 122 8.84 -4.32 -26.70
CA ALA A 122 8.64 -3.30 -25.68
C ALA A 122 9.63 -2.14 -25.85
N LEU A 123 10.91 -2.43 -26.12
CA LEU A 123 11.94 -1.42 -26.42
C LEU A 123 11.57 -0.57 -27.65
N LEU A 124 11.03 -1.19 -28.71
CA LEU A 124 10.56 -0.46 -29.87
C LEU A 124 9.37 0.45 -29.54
N ALA A 125 8.38 -0.05 -28.79
CA ALA A 125 7.21 0.74 -28.38
C ALA A 125 7.62 1.89 -27.46
N LEU A 126 8.56 1.66 -26.53
CA LEU A 126 9.11 2.66 -25.64
C LEU A 126 9.81 3.77 -26.42
N ARG A 127 10.68 3.42 -27.37
CA ARG A 127 11.37 4.42 -28.22
C ARG A 127 10.40 5.29 -29.01
N LYS A 128 9.29 4.70 -29.48
CA LYS A 128 8.22 5.47 -30.16
C LYS A 128 7.55 6.46 -29.23
N LEU A 129 7.22 6.04 -27.99
CA LEU A 129 6.64 6.93 -26.99
C LEU A 129 7.62 8.06 -26.60
N ALA A 130 8.89 7.73 -26.37
CA ALA A 130 9.93 8.68 -26.00
C ALA A 130 10.28 9.69 -27.10
N ALA A 131 9.94 9.40 -28.36
CA ALA A 131 10.15 10.31 -29.50
C ALA A 131 9.03 11.35 -29.67
N LEU A 132 7.95 11.25 -28.90
CA LEU A 132 6.88 12.24 -28.90
C LEU A 132 7.27 13.48 -28.11
N ASP A 133 6.56 14.58 -28.36
CA ASP A 133 6.65 15.74 -27.49
C ASP A 133 5.84 15.48 -26.21
N LEU A 134 6.56 15.14 -25.14
CA LEU A 134 6.01 14.83 -23.83
C LEU A 134 6.18 16.03 -22.89
N PRO A 135 5.24 16.25 -21.95
CA PRO A 135 5.40 17.27 -20.90
C PRO A 135 6.66 17.00 -20.07
N ASP A 136 7.22 18.08 -19.51
CA ASP A 136 8.43 18.00 -18.67
C ASP A 136 8.16 17.22 -17.38
N GLU A 137 6.97 17.37 -16.82
CA GLU A 137 6.55 16.75 -15.57
C GLU A 137 5.12 16.19 -15.67
N VAL A 138 4.88 15.05 -15.03
CA VAL A 138 3.56 14.45 -14.86
C VAL A 138 3.36 13.98 -13.43
N LEU A 139 2.12 14.09 -12.93
CA LEU A 139 1.74 13.59 -11.61
C LEU A 139 1.24 12.14 -11.72
N CYS A 140 1.93 11.23 -11.04
CA CYS A 140 1.60 9.81 -11.00
C CYS A 140 1.06 9.42 -9.63
N ALA A 141 -0.11 8.80 -9.60
CA ALA A 141 -0.68 8.24 -8.37
C ALA A 141 0.01 6.92 -8.03
N ARG A 142 0.19 6.64 -6.74
CA ARG A 142 0.68 5.34 -6.29
C ARG A 142 -0.37 4.25 -6.61
N PRO A 143 -0.04 3.18 -7.34
CA PRO A 143 -0.90 2.03 -7.54
C PRO A 143 -0.88 1.16 -6.27
N GLU A 144 -1.82 1.44 -5.38
CA GLU A 144 -1.94 0.82 -4.07
C GLU A 144 -2.02 -0.70 -4.09
N GLY A 145 -2.75 -1.29 -5.05
CA GLY A 145 -2.81 -2.73 -5.24
C GLY A 145 -1.45 -3.40 -5.36
N PHE A 146 -0.52 -2.78 -6.10
CA PHE A 146 0.85 -3.28 -6.28
C PHE A 146 1.72 -3.03 -5.06
N ALA A 147 1.52 -1.90 -4.36
CA ALA A 147 2.35 -1.50 -3.23
C ALA A 147 1.98 -2.23 -1.92
N PHE A 148 0.71 -2.59 -1.74
CA PHE A 148 0.18 -2.95 -0.42
C PHE A 148 -0.71 -4.19 -0.38
N TYR A 149 -1.55 -4.40 -1.40
CA TYR A 149 -2.65 -5.38 -1.34
C TYR A 149 -2.34 -6.72 -2.02
N ALA A 150 -1.13 -6.90 -2.54
CA ALA A 150 -0.75 -8.10 -3.29
C ALA A 150 -1.69 -8.35 -4.48
N VAL A 151 -2.02 -7.28 -5.22
CA VAL A 151 -2.66 -7.37 -6.54
C VAL A 151 -1.56 -7.67 -7.56
N TYR A 152 -1.66 -8.79 -8.26
CA TYR A 152 -0.62 -9.25 -9.17
C TYR A 152 -1.08 -9.10 -10.64
N PRO A 153 -0.25 -8.51 -11.53
CA PRO A 153 -0.48 -8.52 -12.98
C PRO A 153 -0.94 -9.87 -13.56
N GLU A 154 -0.32 -10.94 -13.08
CA GLU A 154 -0.53 -12.33 -13.48
C GLU A 154 -1.94 -12.81 -13.13
N ALA A 155 -2.54 -12.26 -12.07
CA ALA A 155 -3.92 -12.57 -11.69
C ALA A 155 -4.91 -12.13 -12.77
N TYR A 156 -4.67 -10.99 -13.42
CA TYR A 156 -5.54 -10.47 -14.49
C TYR A 156 -5.35 -11.25 -15.80
N LEU A 157 -4.14 -11.76 -16.07
CA LEU A 157 -3.92 -12.72 -17.16
C LEU A 157 -4.72 -14.01 -16.94
N ARG A 158 -4.73 -14.54 -15.71
CA ARG A 158 -5.48 -15.74 -15.38
C ARG A 158 -6.99 -15.49 -15.39
N ALA A 159 -7.46 -14.39 -14.82
CA ALA A 159 -8.89 -14.02 -14.81
C ALA A 159 -9.43 -13.86 -16.24
N ALA A 160 -8.64 -13.26 -17.15
CA ALA A 160 -9.03 -13.10 -18.54
C ALA A 160 -9.09 -14.42 -19.33
N ALA A 161 -8.54 -15.53 -18.82
CA ALA A 161 -8.67 -16.84 -19.47
C ALA A 161 -10.11 -17.39 -19.42
N ASP A 162 -10.93 -16.93 -18.47
CA ASP A 162 -12.29 -17.41 -18.26
C ASP A 162 -13.33 -16.68 -19.15
N LEU A 163 -12.94 -15.58 -19.79
CA LEU A 163 -13.80 -14.86 -20.72
C LEU A 163 -13.80 -15.53 -22.10
N THR A 164 -14.89 -16.19 -22.43
CA THR A 164 -15.16 -16.75 -23.76
C THR A 164 -15.91 -15.73 -24.63
N ALA A 165 -15.18 -15.00 -25.46
CA ALA A 165 -15.74 -14.09 -26.45
C ALA A 165 -14.91 -14.08 -27.74
N ASP A 166 -15.57 -14.02 -28.90
CA ASP A 166 -14.90 -13.97 -30.21
C ASP A 166 -14.06 -12.70 -30.40
N SER A 167 -14.48 -11.61 -29.75
CA SER A 167 -13.76 -10.34 -29.67
C SER A 167 -14.11 -9.62 -28.38
N ALA A 168 -13.18 -8.79 -27.90
CA ALA A 168 -13.41 -7.96 -26.73
C ALA A 168 -12.82 -6.56 -26.88
N ARG A 169 -13.56 -5.54 -26.44
CA ARG A 169 -13.04 -4.20 -26.18
C ARG A 169 -12.66 -4.10 -24.72
N VAL A 170 -11.40 -3.76 -24.44
CA VAL A 170 -10.90 -3.63 -23.07
C VAL A 170 -10.80 -2.16 -22.70
N VAL A 171 -11.41 -1.82 -21.56
CA VAL A 171 -11.49 -0.46 -21.03
C VAL A 171 -10.88 -0.46 -19.63
N GLY A 172 -9.75 0.23 -19.47
CA GLY A 172 -9.05 0.39 -18.20
C GLY A 172 -9.48 1.67 -17.50
N ILE A 173 -9.96 1.55 -16.26
CA ILE A 173 -10.22 2.73 -15.42
C ILE A 173 -8.87 3.30 -14.98
N ARG A 174 -8.69 4.60 -15.19
CA ARG A 174 -7.37 5.24 -15.09
C ARG A 174 -6.93 5.40 -13.63
N SER A 175 -5.88 4.65 -13.32
CA SER A 175 -5.03 4.62 -12.14
C SER A 175 -4.19 3.35 -12.37
N ILE A 176 -4.25 2.37 -11.47
CA ILE A 176 -3.75 1.02 -11.66
C ILE A 176 -4.49 0.26 -12.80
N GLY A 177 -5.78 0.53 -13.02
CA GLY A 177 -6.60 -0.18 -14.00
C GLY A 177 -6.15 -0.05 -15.46
N LEU A 178 -5.42 1.01 -15.82
CA LEU A 178 -4.82 1.17 -17.16
C LEU A 178 -3.79 0.08 -17.45
N GLY A 179 -2.88 -0.18 -16.50
CA GLY A 179 -1.92 -1.28 -16.63
C GLY A 179 -2.65 -2.63 -16.68
N LEU A 180 -3.53 -2.87 -15.71
CA LEU A 180 -4.28 -4.12 -15.60
C LEU A 180 -5.08 -4.45 -16.88
N ALA A 181 -5.65 -3.44 -17.53
CA ALA A 181 -6.34 -3.59 -18.81
C ALA A 181 -5.41 -4.09 -19.94
N ALA A 182 -4.14 -3.71 -19.94
CA ALA A 182 -3.20 -4.21 -20.94
C ALA A 182 -2.92 -5.71 -20.80
N LEU A 183 -2.96 -6.25 -19.58
CA LEU A 183 -2.83 -7.69 -19.32
C LEU A 183 -4.07 -8.45 -19.79
N VAL A 184 -5.26 -7.96 -19.46
CA VAL A 184 -6.53 -8.52 -19.97
C VAL A 184 -6.53 -8.52 -21.50
N ALA A 185 -6.17 -7.39 -22.12
CA ALA A 185 -6.12 -7.28 -23.57
C ALA A 185 -5.07 -8.20 -24.20
N ALA A 186 -3.89 -8.34 -23.59
CA ALA A 186 -2.83 -9.24 -24.05
C ALA A 186 -3.22 -10.72 -23.95
N ARG A 187 -4.02 -11.10 -22.96
CA ARG A 187 -4.55 -12.47 -22.81
C ARG A 187 -5.64 -12.76 -23.85
N LEU A 188 -6.56 -11.84 -24.05
CA LEU A 188 -7.68 -11.97 -24.99
C LEU A 188 -7.26 -11.78 -26.45
N SER A 189 -5.99 -11.45 -26.71
CA SER A 189 -5.50 -11.03 -28.03
C SER A 189 -6.32 -9.87 -28.63
N ALA A 190 -6.81 -8.98 -27.76
CA ALA A 190 -7.59 -7.82 -28.11
C ALA A 190 -6.70 -6.66 -28.60
N SER A 191 -7.34 -5.63 -29.15
CA SER A 191 -6.67 -4.34 -29.41
C SER A 191 -6.11 -3.72 -28.12
N PRO A 192 -5.11 -2.82 -28.20
CA PRO A 192 -4.65 -2.07 -27.04
C PRO A 192 -5.81 -1.45 -26.25
N PRO A 193 -5.75 -1.50 -24.90
CA PRO A 193 -6.87 -1.06 -24.08
C PRO A 193 -7.09 0.45 -24.21
N VAL A 194 -8.34 0.87 -24.04
CA VAL A 194 -8.68 2.29 -23.91
C VAL A 194 -8.68 2.67 -22.43
N SER A 195 -7.96 3.72 -22.07
CA SER A 195 -8.00 4.29 -20.72
C SER A 195 -9.14 5.29 -20.60
N ILE A 196 -9.83 5.36 -19.47
CA ILE A 196 -10.83 6.40 -19.16
C ILE A 196 -10.74 6.87 -17.70
N ARG A 197 -11.03 8.15 -17.46
CA ARG A 197 -10.97 8.78 -16.13
C ARG A 197 -12.37 9.14 -15.63
N PRO A 198 -12.93 8.38 -14.67
CA PRO A 198 -14.12 8.81 -13.96
C PRO A 198 -13.83 10.04 -13.09
N ILE A 199 -14.70 11.06 -13.18
CA ILE A 199 -14.60 12.35 -12.47
C ILE A 199 -15.82 12.61 -11.58
N GLY A 200 -15.79 13.69 -10.80
CA GLY A 200 -16.88 14.07 -9.90
C GLY A 200 -16.77 13.40 -8.53
N HIS A 201 -17.86 13.39 -7.76
CA HIS A 201 -17.87 12.91 -6.38
C HIS A 201 -17.45 11.43 -6.28
N PRO A 202 -16.65 11.00 -5.28
CA PRO A 202 -16.21 9.62 -5.13
C PRO A 202 -17.33 8.57 -5.07
N PHE A 203 -18.54 8.96 -4.67
CA PHE A 203 -19.73 8.08 -4.64
C PHE A 203 -20.70 8.31 -5.81
N ASP A 204 -20.41 9.25 -6.70
CA ASP A 204 -21.19 9.54 -7.92
C ASP A 204 -20.29 9.95 -9.08
N ARG A 205 -19.41 9.03 -9.50
CA ARG A 205 -18.49 9.27 -10.61
C ARG A 205 -19.24 9.33 -11.94
N ARG A 206 -18.73 10.15 -12.86
CA ARG A 206 -19.24 10.33 -14.23
C ARG A 206 -18.08 10.35 -15.22
N LEU A 207 -18.37 10.14 -16.49
CA LEU A 207 -17.38 10.23 -17.56
C LEU A 207 -17.53 11.54 -18.31
N SER A 208 -16.40 12.06 -18.79
CA SER A 208 -16.35 13.12 -19.79
C SER A 208 -15.45 12.63 -20.91
N ILE A 209 -16.03 12.31 -22.07
CA ILE A 209 -15.38 11.63 -23.19
C ILE A 209 -15.76 12.38 -24.46
N ARG A 210 -14.78 12.67 -25.32
CA ARG A 210 -15.01 13.28 -26.64
C ARG A 210 -15.62 12.25 -27.60
N ASP A 211 -16.51 12.70 -28.48
CA ASP A 211 -17.28 11.84 -29.40
C ASP A 211 -16.39 10.88 -30.22
N ASP A 212 -15.24 11.35 -30.71
CA ASP A 212 -14.32 10.51 -31.50
C ASP A 212 -13.69 9.34 -30.71
N LEU A 213 -13.49 9.50 -29.40
CA LEU A 213 -13.06 8.44 -28.51
C LEU A 213 -14.23 7.54 -28.11
N ALA A 214 -15.41 8.11 -27.86
CA ALA A 214 -16.62 7.34 -27.61
C ALA A 214 -16.91 6.39 -28.78
N ASP A 215 -16.87 6.90 -30.00
CA ASP A 215 -16.96 6.12 -31.23
C ASP A 215 -15.84 5.07 -31.32
N ALA A 216 -14.60 5.39 -30.91
CA ALA A 216 -13.51 4.41 -30.87
C ALA A 216 -13.76 3.24 -29.90
N ILE A 217 -14.39 3.51 -28.76
CA ILE A 217 -14.75 2.49 -27.77
C ILE A 217 -15.88 1.61 -28.30
N LEU A 218 -16.89 2.22 -28.92
CA LEU A 218 -18.11 1.55 -29.39
C LEU A 218 -17.93 0.87 -30.77
N ARG A 219 -16.87 1.21 -31.53
CA ARG A 219 -16.50 0.52 -32.78
C ARG A 219 -16.21 -0.98 -32.52
N ASP A 220 -16.70 -1.83 -33.43
CA ASP A 220 -16.66 -3.32 -33.46
C ASP A 220 -17.77 -4.04 -32.64
N GLU A 221 -18.99 -4.08 -33.18
CA GLU A 221 -20.24 -4.17 -32.41
C GLU A 221 -20.84 -5.54 -31.96
N PRO A 222 -20.28 -6.76 -32.14
CA PRO A 222 -20.82 -7.94 -31.43
C PRO A 222 -20.00 -8.43 -30.22
N GLY A 223 -18.82 -7.86 -29.94
CA GLY A 223 -17.89 -8.37 -28.91
C GLY A 223 -18.24 -8.06 -27.45
N ALA A 224 -17.51 -8.68 -26.51
CA ALA A 224 -17.60 -8.37 -25.08
C ALA A 224 -16.92 -7.04 -24.73
N PHE A 225 -17.34 -6.39 -23.64
CA PHE A 225 -16.70 -5.22 -23.05
C PHE A 225 -16.11 -5.61 -21.70
N ALA A 226 -14.79 -5.56 -21.59
CA ALA A 226 -14.06 -5.85 -20.36
C ALA A 226 -13.70 -4.54 -19.66
N ILE A 227 -14.33 -4.25 -18.53
CA ILE A 227 -14.01 -3.08 -17.68
C ILE A 227 -13.05 -3.54 -16.60
N VAL A 228 -11.88 -2.90 -16.50
CA VAL A 228 -10.75 -3.36 -15.69
C VAL A 228 -10.31 -2.29 -14.72
N ASP A 229 -10.22 -2.65 -13.43
CA ASP A 229 -9.70 -1.81 -12.36
C ASP A 229 -9.32 -2.66 -11.13
N GLU A 230 -8.69 -2.06 -10.13
CA GLU A 230 -8.45 -2.70 -8.83
C GLU A 230 -9.73 -2.79 -7.98
N GLY A 231 -10.60 -1.78 -8.02
CA GLY A 231 -11.79 -1.70 -7.17
C GLY A 231 -12.77 -2.88 -7.31
N PRO A 232 -13.98 -2.81 -6.73
CA PRO A 232 -14.65 -1.62 -6.20
C PRO A 232 -14.31 -1.33 -4.73
N GLY A 233 -14.00 -0.07 -4.41
CA GLY A 233 -13.90 0.40 -3.03
C GLY A 233 -15.25 0.72 -2.38
N LEU A 234 -15.33 1.80 -1.61
CA LEU A 234 -16.50 2.17 -0.79
C LEU A 234 -17.83 2.31 -1.56
N SER A 235 -17.81 2.67 -2.84
CA SER A 235 -19.01 2.92 -3.64
C SER A 235 -19.11 2.14 -4.95
N GLY A 236 -17.98 1.62 -5.48
CA GLY A 236 -17.94 1.03 -6.83
C GLY A 236 -18.34 2.00 -7.96
N SER A 237 -18.39 3.31 -7.70
CA SER A 237 -18.91 4.32 -8.63
C SER A 237 -18.10 4.42 -9.92
N SER A 238 -16.78 4.16 -9.88
CA SER A 238 -15.92 4.16 -11.06
C SER A 238 -16.36 3.10 -12.08
N PHE A 239 -16.48 1.83 -11.66
CA PHE A 239 -17.06 0.77 -12.48
C PHE A 239 -18.48 1.11 -12.95
N GLY A 240 -19.29 1.66 -12.03
CA GLY A 240 -20.65 2.10 -12.31
C GLY A 240 -20.72 3.11 -13.45
N ALA A 241 -19.83 4.11 -13.47
CA ALA A 241 -19.78 5.16 -14.49
C ALA A 241 -19.46 4.62 -15.89
N VAL A 242 -18.49 3.69 -15.99
CA VAL A 242 -18.15 3.03 -17.27
C VAL A 242 -19.31 2.21 -17.79
N ALA A 243 -19.93 1.41 -16.92
CA ALA A 243 -21.07 0.59 -17.31
C ALA A 243 -22.33 1.42 -17.62
N ASP A 244 -22.54 2.55 -16.92
CA ASP A 244 -23.61 3.52 -17.25
C ASP A 244 -23.41 4.05 -18.67
N PHE A 245 -22.19 4.51 -19.02
CA PHE A 245 -21.86 4.97 -20.38
C PHE A 245 -22.12 3.91 -21.46
N LEU A 246 -21.70 2.66 -21.24
CA LEU A 246 -21.93 1.59 -22.21
C LEU A 246 -23.42 1.26 -22.40
N GLU A 247 -24.19 1.18 -21.30
CA GLU A 247 -25.63 0.91 -21.37
C GLU A 247 -26.39 2.06 -22.06
N GLU A 248 -26.02 3.31 -21.79
CA GLU A 248 -26.61 4.51 -22.43
C GLU A 248 -26.39 4.54 -23.94
N HIS A 249 -25.31 3.91 -24.43
CA HIS A 249 -24.99 3.77 -25.85
C HIS A 249 -25.46 2.43 -26.45
N GLY A 250 -26.35 1.71 -25.76
CA GLY A 250 -27.03 0.52 -26.31
C GLY A 250 -26.29 -0.81 -26.10
N VAL A 251 -25.18 -0.84 -25.37
CA VAL A 251 -24.49 -2.10 -25.05
C VAL A 251 -25.33 -2.93 -24.06
N SER A 252 -25.68 -4.14 -24.46
CA SER A 252 -26.39 -5.09 -23.59
C SER A 252 -25.57 -5.46 -22.35
N ARG A 253 -26.23 -5.51 -21.19
CA ARG A 253 -25.62 -5.91 -19.90
C ARG A 253 -24.88 -7.24 -19.95
N GLN A 254 -25.36 -8.18 -20.77
CA GLN A 254 -24.75 -9.50 -20.92
C GLN A 254 -23.36 -9.46 -21.56
N ARG A 255 -23.05 -8.37 -22.27
CA ARG A 255 -21.74 -8.14 -22.89
C ARG A 255 -20.77 -7.41 -21.97
N ILE A 256 -21.20 -6.92 -20.81
CA ILE A 256 -20.36 -6.14 -19.89
C ILE A 256 -19.78 -7.08 -18.83
N HIS A 257 -18.45 -7.18 -18.81
CA HIS A 257 -17.70 -8.02 -17.88
C HIS A 257 -16.80 -7.16 -17.00
N PHE A 258 -16.82 -7.42 -15.70
CA PHE A 258 -15.97 -6.71 -14.74
C PHE A 258 -14.73 -7.54 -14.38
N PHE A 259 -13.58 -6.88 -14.32
CA PHE A 259 -12.31 -7.43 -13.87
C PHE A 259 -11.82 -6.64 -12.63
N PRO A 260 -12.32 -6.96 -11.43
CA PRO A 260 -11.85 -6.38 -10.17
C PRO A 260 -10.72 -7.20 -9.54
N SER A 261 -10.08 -6.65 -8.50
CA SER A 261 -9.08 -7.39 -7.70
C SER A 261 -9.71 -8.34 -6.68
N HIS A 262 -11.00 -8.19 -6.37
CA HIS A 262 -11.76 -9.04 -5.44
C HIS A 262 -13.21 -9.25 -5.90
N ASP A 263 -13.82 -10.35 -5.45
CA ASP A 263 -15.19 -10.75 -5.82
C ASP A 263 -16.29 -10.16 -4.91
N GLY A 264 -15.87 -9.50 -3.82
CA GLY A 264 -16.74 -8.85 -2.84
C GLY A 264 -17.68 -7.80 -3.43
N ASP A 265 -18.76 -7.52 -2.71
CA ASP A 265 -19.69 -6.45 -3.02
C ASP A 265 -19.03 -5.06 -2.83
N PRO A 266 -19.43 -4.03 -3.60
CA PRO A 266 -19.08 -2.65 -3.30
C PRO A 266 -19.51 -2.26 -1.89
N GLY A 267 -18.76 -1.34 -1.31
CA GLY A 267 -18.99 -0.85 0.05
C GLY A 267 -20.35 -0.19 0.28
N PRO A 268 -20.60 0.32 1.50
CA PRO A 268 -21.92 0.79 1.91
C PRO A 268 -22.43 2.01 1.13
N GLN A 269 -21.54 2.77 0.46
CA GLN A 269 -21.88 4.00 -0.25
C GLN A 269 -22.33 3.78 -1.71
N VAL A 270 -22.47 2.52 -2.15
CA VAL A 270 -22.91 2.19 -3.51
C VAL A 270 -24.39 2.50 -3.73
N LYS A 271 -24.71 3.00 -4.93
CA LYS A 271 -26.10 3.19 -5.38
C LYS A 271 -26.79 1.84 -5.61
N THR A 272 -28.07 1.73 -5.27
CA THR A 272 -28.86 0.48 -5.43
C THR A 272 -28.76 -0.10 -6.84
N ARG A 273 -28.84 0.74 -7.88
CA ARG A 273 -28.72 0.31 -9.28
C ARG A 273 -27.35 -0.31 -9.61
N HIS A 274 -26.27 0.26 -9.07
CA HIS A 274 -24.91 -0.22 -9.28
C HIS A 274 -24.67 -1.52 -8.51
N ARG A 275 -25.20 -1.64 -7.27
CA ARG A 275 -25.17 -2.90 -6.52
C ARG A 275 -25.92 -4.02 -7.24
N HIS A 276 -27.10 -3.73 -7.79
CA HIS A 276 -27.85 -4.69 -8.59
C HIS A 276 -27.08 -5.12 -9.84
N ARG A 277 -26.53 -4.16 -10.61
CA ARG A 277 -25.70 -4.49 -11.79
C ARG A 277 -24.50 -5.34 -11.39
N TRP A 278 -23.75 -4.93 -10.37
CA TRP A 278 -22.56 -5.62 -9.90
C TRP A 278 -22.82 -7.10 -9.65
N ARG A 279 -23.87 -7.42 -8.88
CA ARG A 279 -24.22 -8.80 -8.49
C ARG A 279 -24.63 -9.68 -9.67
N ASN A 280 -25.26 -9.09 -10.70
CA ASN A 280 -25.80 -9.81 -11.85
C ASN A 280 -24.85 -9.86 -13.06
N ALA A 281 -23.84 -8.99 -13.12
CA ALA A 281 -22.86 -8.99 -14.19
C ALA A 281 -21.82 -10.11 -14.00
N PRO A 282 -21.28 -10.69 -15.08
CA PRO A 282 -20.11 -11.54 -15.00
C PRO A 282 -18.92 -10.79 -14.38
N ARG A 283 -18.28 -11.41 -13.39
CA ARG A 283 -17.07 -10.89 -12.73
C ARG A 283 -15.96 -11.93 -12.85
N HIS A 284 -14.80 -11.48 -13.31
CA HIS A 284 -13.62 -12.31 -13.52
C HIS A 284 -12.54 -11.86 -12.54
N THR A 285 -12.19 -12.71 -11.59
CA THR A 285 -11.35 -12.33 -10.46
C THR A 285 -10.49 -13.50 -10.04
N ILE A 286 -9.21 -13.24 -9.86
CA ILE A 286 -8.25 -14.16 -9.26
C ILE A 286 -7.55 -13.40 -8.13
N GLY A 287 -7.68 -13.90 -6.91
CA GLY A 287 -6.95 -13.36 -5.76
C GLY A 287 -5.54 -13.94 -5.66
N PHE A 288 -4.71 -13.33 -4.80
CA PHE A 288 -3.36 -13.82 -4.48
C PHE A 288 -3.36 -15.30 -4.06
N ASP A 289 -4.30 -15.71 -3.22
CA ASP A 289 -4.37 -17.08 -2.69
C ASP A 289 -4.50 -18.10 -3.82
N ASP A 290 -5.37 -17.82 -4.80
CA ASP A 290 -5.53 -18.68 -5.97
C ASP A 290 -4.33 -18.61 -6.90
N LEU A 291 -3.71 -17.44 -7.05
CA LEU A 291 -2.54 -17.28 -7.92
C LEU A 291 -1.30 -18.01 -7.38
N ALA A 292 -0.97 -17.79 -6.11
CA ALA A 292 0.36 -18.08 -5.56
C ALA A 292 0.34 -19.13 -4.42
N LEU A 293 -0.79 -19.37 -3.75
CA LEU A 293 -0.90 -20.44 -2.74
C LEU A 293 -1.55 -21.70 -3.31
N ARG A 294 -2.43 -21.56 -4.31
CA ARG A 294 -3.07 -22.64 -5.07
C ARG A 294 -2.78 -22.51 -6.57
N PRO A 295 -1.50 -22.43 -6.97
CA PRO A 295 -1.14 -22.17 -8.35
C PRO A 295 -1.59 -23.27 -9.30
N GLN A 296 -1.84 -22.93 -10.57
CA GLN A 296 -2.12 -23.91 -11.62
C GLN A 296 -0.86 -24.70 -12.03
N GLN A 297 0.31 -24.07 -11.89
CA GLN A 297 1.59 -24.66 -12.22
C GLN A 297 2.59 -24.47 -11.08
N PRO A 298 3.47 -25.43 -10.78
CA PRO A 298 4.36 -25.35 -9.61
C PRO A 298 5.19 -24.07 -9.51
N TRP A 299 5.76 -23.58 -10.62
CA TRP A 299 6.62 -22.38 -10.64
C TRP A 299 5.87 -21.06 -10.35
N GLN A 300 4.54 -21.07 -10.42
CA GLN A 300 3.71 -19.90 -10.13
C GLN A 300 3.48 -19.71 -8.63
N GLY A 301 3.76 -20.72 -7.81
CA GLY A 301 3.49 -20.69 -6.38
C GLY A 301 4.56 -19.94 -5.58
N LEU A 302 4.15 -19.22 -4.54
CA LEU A 302 5.04 -18.56 -3.59
C LEU A 302 6.10 -19.52 -3.03
N ARG A 303 5.71 -20.77 -2.73
CA ARG A 303 6.65 -21.81 -2.27
C ARG A 303 7.81 -22.03 -3.25
N ALA A 304 7.55 -22.02 -4.57
CA ALA A 304 8.59 -22.19 -5.57
C ALA A 304 9.48 -20.94 -5.70
N TRP A 305 8.93 -19.75 -5.47
CA TRP A 305 9.67 -18.49 -5.56
C TRP A 305 10.76 -18.33 -4.51
N VAL A 306 10.62 -19.01 -3.37
CA VAL A 306 11.53 -18.94 -2.21
C VAL A 306 12.19 -20.27 -1.88
N ALA A 307 11.97 -21.31 -2.70
CA ALA A 307 12.44 -22.67 -2.40
C ALA A 307 13.97 -22.75 -2.33
N ASP A 308 14.67 -21.95 -3.14
CA ASP A 308 16.14 -21.86 -3.18
C ASP A 308 16.76 -21.24 -1.92
N LEU A 309 15.95 -20.55 -1.11
CA LEU A 309 16.42 -19.85 0.09
C LEU A 309 16.45 -20.74 1.33
N ALA A 310 15.71 -21.85 1.32
CA ALA A 310 15.74 -22.81 2.41
C ALA A 310 16.97 -23.73 2.26
N GLU A 311 17.73 -23.92 3.34
CA GLU A 311 18.92 -24.80 3.35
C GLU A 311 18.58 -26.25 2.97
N THR A 312 17.36 -26.67 3.29
CA THR A 312 16.78 -27.96 2.92
C THR A 312 15.45 -27.75 2.23
N ALA A 313 14.93 -28.77 1.53
CA ALA A 313 13.59 -28.71 0.97
C ALA A 313 12.57 -28.22 2.03
N PRO A 314 11.76 -27.20 1.73
CA PRO A 314 10.85 -26.65 2.72
C PRO A 314 9.76 -27.66 3.03
N ALA A 315 9.50 -27.91 4.31
CA ALA A 315 8.46 -28.80 4.81
C ALA A 315 7.07 -28.13 4.71
N SER A 316 6.97 -26.85 5.08
CA SER A 316 5.71 -26.09 5.06
C SER A 316 5.91 -24.60 4.76
N LEU A 317 4.80 -23.97 4.37
CA LEU A 317 4.66 -22.52 4.22
C LEU A 317 3.40 -22.11 5.01
N ASP A 318 3.59 -21.70 6.26
CA ASP A 318 2.49 -21.45 7.20
C ASP A 318 2.05 -19.98 7.14
N ASP A 319 0.77 -19.71 6.92
CA ASP A 319 0.25 -18.35 6.85
C ASP A 319 -0.01 -17.76 8.25
N ILE A 320 0.79 -16.75 8.62
CA ILE A 320 0.70 -16.04 9.91
C ILE A 320 0.15 -14.61 9.77
N SER A 321 -0.41 -14.28 8.61
CA SER A 321 -1.05 -12.98 8.31
C SER A 321 -2.28 -12.70 9.19
N GLY A 322 -2.76 -11.44 9.16
CA GLY A 322 -4.03 -11.06 9.77
C GLY A 322 -4.06 -11.29 11.28
N GLY A 323 -2.98 -10.93 11.97
CA GLY A 323 -2.83 -11.07 13.41
C GLY A 323 -2.52 -12.48 13.91
N ARG A 324 -2.44 -13.51 13.04
CA ARG A 324 -2.19 -14.90 13.45
C ARG A 324 -0.80 -15.10 14.07
N TRP A 325 0.17 -14.26 13.74
CA TRP A 325 1.49 -14.25 14.38
C TRP A 325 1.41 -14.09 15.91
N ARG A 326 0.35 -13.47 16.45
CA ARG A 326 0.16 -13.30 17.90
C ARG A 326 0.04 -14.64 18.62
N ALA A 327 -0.55 -15.66 18.00
CA ALA A 327 -0.63 -17.00 18.55
C ALA A 327 0.73 -17.69 18.70
N LEU A 328 1.73 -17.29 17.91
CA LEU A 328 3.11 -17.77 18.03
C LEU A 328 3.90 -17.03 19.10
N ARG A 329 3.43 -15.85 19.49
CA ARG A 329 4.17 -14.90 20.34
C ARG A 329 3.65 -14.82 21.76
N TYR A 330 2.33 -14.91 21.94
CA TYR A 330 1.65 -14.73 23.21
C TYR A 330 1.02 -16.04 23.64
N ARG A 331 1.12 -16.34 24.95
CA ARG A 331 0.57 -17.58 25.52
C ARG A 331 -0.95 -17.55 25.62
N GLN A 332 -1.52 -16.37 25.84
CA GLN A 332 -2.96 -16.18 26.03
C GLN A 332 -3.46 -15.07 25.09
N GLU A 333 -4.67 -15.23 24.59
CA GLU A 333 -5.30 -14.22 23.73
C GLU A 333 -5.58 -12.90 24.48
N ALA A 334 -5.73 -12.95 25.80
CA ALA A 334 -5.89 -11.76 26.63
C ALA A 334 -4.68 -10.81 26.54
N ASP A 335 -3.49 -11.35 26.26
CA ASP A 335 -2.24 -10.59 26.14
C ASP A 335 -2.00 -10.06 24.72
N TRP A 336 -2.90 -10.36 23.77
CA TRP A 336 -2.72 -9.96 22.38
C TRP A 336 -2.78 -8.44 22.22
N PRO A 337 -1.78 -7.82 21.57
CA PRO A 337 -1.86 -6.42 21.20
C PRO A 337 -2.97 -6.20 20.17
N PRO A 338 -3.57 -5.00 20.12
CA PRO A 338 -4.57 -4.67 19.12
C PRO A 338 -3.96 -4.66 17.71
N ALA A 339 -4.67 -5.17 16.72
CA ALA A 339 -4.23 -5.28 15.34
C ALA A 339 -5.35 -4.91 14.36
N HIS A 340 -5.05 -4.01 13.41
CA HIS A 340 -5.93 -3.77 12.27
C HIS A 340 -5.71 -4.87 11.22
N VAL A 341 -6.24 -6.06 11.49
CA VAL A 341 -5.92 -7.29 10.74
C VAL A 341 -6.22 -7.23 9.23
N GLN A 342 -7.14 -6.35 8.81
CA GLN A 342 -7.46 -6.11 7.39
C GLN A 342 -6.38 -5.32 6.63
N GLN A 343 -5.61 -4.47 7.32
CA GLN A 343 -4.53 -3.67 6.73
C GLN A 343 -3.15 -4.30 6.90
N GLU A 344 -3.06 -5.43 7.60
CA GLU A 344 -1.80 -6.13 7.83
C GLU A 344 -1.24 -6.74 6.53
N ARG A 345 0.07 -6.58 6.29
CA ARG A 345 0.75 -7.25 5.18
C ARG A 345 0.71 -8.76 5.34
N ARG A 346 0.63 -9.47 4.20
CA ARG A 346 0.74 -10.93 4.14
C ARG A 346 2.10 -11.39 4.67
N LYS A 347 2.10 -12.41 5.52
CA LYS A 347 3.26 -12.99 6.19
C LYS A 347 3.15 -14.51 6.22
N PHE A 348 4.22 -15.18 5.82
CA PHE A 348 4.32 -16.64 5.84
C PHE A 348 5.61 -17.06 6.56
N LEU A 349 5.56 -18.21 7.23
CA LEU A 349 6.75 -18.88 7.76
C LEU A 349 7.13 -20.02 6.83
N LEU A 350 8.31 -19.93 6.23
CA LEU A 350 8.92 -21.01 5.48
C LEU A 350 9.78 -21.84 6.43
N ARG A 351 9.40 -23.10 6.63
CA ARG A 351 10.11 -24.03 7.52
C ARG A 351 10.83 -25.10 6.71
N GLY A 352 12.14 -25.25 6.90
CA GLY A 352 12.90 -26.40 6.38
C GLY A 352 12.72 -27.66 7.23
N GLU A 353 12.99 -28.83 6.65
CA GLU A 353 12.99 -30.11 7.40
C GLU A 353 14.15 -30.22 8.40
N ALA A 354 15.30 -29.58 8.14
CA ALA A 354 16.45 -29.55 9.06
C ALA A 354 17.15 -28.17 9.18
N GLY A 355 16.56 -27.12 8.59
CA GLY A 355 17.14 -25.77 8.52
C GLY A 355 16.41 -24.71 9.35
N GLY A 356 16.98 -23.50 9.40
CA GLY A 356 16.37 -22.33 10.04
C GLY A 356 15.03 -21.92 9.41
N THR A 357 14.19 -21.24 10.18
CA THR A 357 12.89 -20.71 9.71
C THR A 357 13.09 -19.33 9.06
N LEU A 358 12.38 -19.06 7.96
CA LEU A 358 12.38 -17.75 7.29
C LEU A 358 10.98 -17.12 7.38
N LEU A 359 10.95 -15.80 7.58
CA LEU A 359 9.75 -14.97 7.43
C LEU A 359 9.68 -14.45 6.00
N VAL A 360 8.57 -14.69 5.33
CA VAL A 360 8.27 -14.22 3.97
C VAL A 360 7.14 -13.21 4.06
N LYS A 361 7.47 -11.91 4.01
CA LYS A 361 6.55 -10.78 4.20
C LYS A 361 6.34 -10.03 2.88
N PHE A 362 5.09 -9.79 2.50
CA PHE A 362 4.80 -8.97 1.33
C PHE A 362 5.24 -7.51 1.57
N ALA A 363 6.03 -6.99 0.65
CA ALA A 363 6.61 -5.65 0.66
C ALA A 363 6.11 -4.79 -0.52
N GLY A 364 5.43 -5.35 -1.52
CA GLY A 364 5.01 -4.61 -2.71
C GLY A 364 5.90 -4.91 -3.92
N LEU A 365 5.36 -4.73 -5.13
CA LEU A 365 6.01 -5.12 -6.38
C LEU A 365 6.93 -4.03 -6.95
N GLY A 366 7.90 -4.47 -7.78
CA GLY A 366 8.85 -3.57 -8.45
C GLY A 366 9.56 -2.62 -7.48
N ARG A 367 9.70 -1.35 -7.89
CA ARG A 367 10.37 -0.32 -7.09
C ARG A 367 9.82 -0.12 -5.69
N TYR A 368 8.54 -0.44 -5.43
CA TYR A 368 7.94 -0.32 -4.10
C TYR A 368 8.54 -1.32 -3.11
N GLY A 369 8.77 -2.56 -3.56
CA GLY A 369 9.46 -3.58 -2.78
C GLY A 369 10.96 -3.34 -2.71
N GLU A 370 11.58 -2.87 -3.80
CA GLU A 370 13.02 -2.62 -3.88
C GLU A 370 13.47 -1.51 -2.93
N ARG A 371 12.74 -0.38 -2.85
CA ARG A 371 13.02 0.68 -1.87
C ARG A 371 12.93 0.18 -0.42
N LYS A 372 11.97 -0.71 -0.14
CA LYS A 372 11.82 -1.34 1.17
C LYS A 372 12.96 -2.32 1.45
N LEU A 373 13.43 -3.05 0.44
CA LEU A 373 14.59 -3.92 0.53
C LEU A 373 15.86 -3.13 0.85
N GLU A 374 16.12 -2.01 0.16
CA GLU A 374 17.25 -1.12 0.44
C GLU A 374 17.25 -0.64 1.90
N ARG A 375 16.08 -0.18 2.37
CA ARG A 375 15.90 0.24 3.76
C ARG A 375 16.10 -0.91 4.74
N ALA A 376 15.53 -2.08 4.43
CA ALA A 376 15.67 -3.27 5.26
C ALA A 376 17.14 -3.71 5.37
N HIS A 377 17.90 -3.70 4.28
CA HIS A 377 19.34 -3.96 4.31
C HIS A 377 20.08 -2.98 5.21
N ALA A 378 19.86 -1.67 5.05
CA ALA A 378 20.51 -0.67 5.88
C ALA A 378 20.22 -0.87 7.38
N LEU A 379 18.97 -1.18 7.74
CA LEU A 379 18.58 -1.46 9.12
C LEU A 379 19.15 -2.78 9.65
N SER A 380 19.19 -3.80 8.81
CA SER A 380 19.65 -5.15 9.15
C SER A 380 21.16 -5.19 9.35
N GLU A 381 21.93 -4.54 8.47
CA GLU A 381 23.38 -4.39 8.58
C GLU A 381 23.80 -3.58 9.82
N ALA A 382 22.97 -2.60 10.22
CA ALA A 382 23.15 -1.87 11.47
C ALA A 382 22.68 -2.66 12.70
N GLY A 383 22.17 -3.88 12.52
CA GLY A 383 21.76 -4.78 13.59
C GLY A 383 20.47 -4.38 14.29
N PHE A 384 19.61 -3.54 13.69
CA PHE A 384 18.36 -3.09 14.29
C PHE A 384 17.17 -4.01 14.03
N ILE A 385 17.19 -4.76 12.93
CA ILE A 385 16.11 -5.67 12.53
C ILE A 385 16.70 -7.07 12.25
N PRO A 386 15.87 -8.12 12.14
CA PRO A 386 16.34 -9.44 11.72
C PRO A 386 17.12 -9.44 10.40
N LYS A 387 17.93 -10.47 10.18
CA LYS A 387 18.76 -10.59 8.97
C LYS A 387 17.88 -10.65 7.72
N VAL A 388 18.07 -9.72 6.78
CA VAL A 388 17.46 -9.78 5.45
C VAL A 388 18.20 -10.81 4.59
N VAL A 389 17.44 -11.72 3.99
CA VAL A 389 17.97 -12.83 3.18
C VAL A 389 17.81 -12.56 1.69
N ALA A 390 16.62 -12.13 1.26
CA ALA A 390 16.32 -11.94 -0.15
C ALA A 390 15.08 -11.08 -0.37
N TYR A 391 14.86 -10.73 -1.63
CA TYR A 391 13.59 -10.27 -2.16
C TYR A 391 13.18 -11.13 -3.36
N ARG A 392 11.90 -11.53 -3.41
CA ARG A 392 11.32 -12.39 -4.45
C ARG A 392 9.94 -11.90 -4.82
N HIS A 393 9.83 -11.23 -5.97
CA HIS A 393 8.56 -10.86 -6.62
C HIS A 393 7.48 -10.35 -5.65
N GLY A 394 7.84 -9.30 -4.91
CA GLY A 394 6.97 -8.65 -3.94
C GLY A 394 7.15 -9.09 -2.49
N PHE A 395 7.93 -10.13 -2.22
CA PHE A 395 8.18 -10.63 -0.87
C PHE A 395 9.60 -10.33 -0.40
N LEU A 396 9.71 -9.65 0.74
CA LEU A 396 10.93 -9.54 1.53
C LEU A 396 11.06 -10.81 2.39
N VAL A 397 12.24 -11.41 2.38
CA VAL A 397 12.55 -12.63 3.12
C VAL A 397 13.58 -12.31 4.20
N GLU A 398 13.24 -12.63 5.45
CA GLU A 398 14.04 -12.35 6.64
C GLU A 398 14.25 -13.63 7.45
N GLN A 399 15.32 -13.68 8.24
CA GLN A 399 15.52 -14.76 9.20
C GLN A 399 14.49 -14.66 10.33
N TRP A 400 13.81 -15.77 10.64
CA TRP A 400 12.90 -15.82 11.77
C TRP A 400 13.68 -16.01 13.09
N VAL A 401 13.40 -15.16 14.08
CA VAL A 401 14.06 -15.18 15.39
C VAL A 401 13.21 -15.97 16.40
N ALA A 402 13.32 -17.30 16.37
CA ALA A 402 12.46 -18.21 17.13
C ALA A 402 12.56 -18.06 18.66
N ASP A 403 13.78 -17.86 19.19
CA ASP A 403 14.03 -17.79 20.64
C ASP A 403 13.83 -16.39 21.23
N SER A 404 13.32 -15.44 20.44
CA SER A 404 13.03 -14.10 20.94
C SER A 404 11.84 -14.11 21.91
N ARG A 405 11.75 -13.08 22.77
CA ARG A 405 10.61 -12.89 23.70
C ARG A 405 10.13 -11.44 23.69
N PRO A 406 8.84 -11.18 23.99
CA PRO A 406 8.39 -9.80 24.17
C PRO A 406 9.32 -9.17 25.21
N PRO A 407 9.84 -7.96 24.94
CA PRO A 407 10.85 -7.39 25.80
C PRO A 407 10.27 -7.16 27.19
N ASP A 408 11.01 -7.65 28.19
CA ASP A 408 10.75 -7.30 29.58
C ASP A 408 11.56 -6.05 29.91
N PHE A 409 10.97 -4.87 29.71
CA PHE A 409 11.65 -3.60 29.92
C PHE A 409 11.98 -3.30 31.39
N VAL A 410 11.35 -4.00 32.34
CA VAL A 410 11.75 -3.93 33.75
C VAL A 410 13.10 -4.64 33.92
N ARG A 411 13.25 -5.81 33.30
CA ARG A 411 14.49 -6.59 33.34
C ARG A 411 15.62 -5.98 32.54
N LEU A 412 15.35 -5.47 31.34
CA LEU A 412 16.36 -4.84 30.46
C LEU A 412 16.97 -3.56 31.05
N GLY A 413 16.24 -2.90 31.94
CA GLY A 413 16.58 -1.59 32.46
C GLY A 413 16.22 -0.47 31.48
N ARG A 414 15.70 0.63 32.02
CA ARG A 414 15.22 1.76 31.23
C ARG A 414 16.33 2.49 30.46
N ASP A 415 17.53 2.57 31.04
CA ASP A 415 18.69 3.19 30.38
C ASP A 415 19.10 2.43 29.11
N THR A 416 19.16 1.10 29.17
CA THR A 416 19.47 0.24 28.02
C THR A 416 18.46 0.44 26.89
N LEU A 417 17.17 0.53 27.25
CA LEU A 417 16.10 0.81 26.30
C LEU A 417 16.29 2.19 25.64
N VAL A 418 16.47 3.25 26.42
CA VAL A 418 16.62 4.62 25.90
C VAL A 418 17.85 4.75 24.99
N ILE A 419 18.97 4.13 25.36
CA ILE A 419 20.19 4.11 24.54
C ILE A 419 19.91 3.43 23.20
N ARG A 420 19.31 2.24 23.23
CA ARG A 420 19.02 1.48 22.01
C ARG A 420 18.03 2.20 21.09
N LEU A 421 17.00 2.81 21.66
CA LEU A 421 16.05 3.63 20.91
C LEU A 421 16.74 4.83 20.26
N ALA A 422 17.60 5.52 21.00
CA ALA A 422 18.32 6.68 20.47
C ALA A 422 19.27 6.30 19.32
N ASP A 423 19.94 5.14 19.43
CA ASP A 423 20.79 4.62 18.36
C ASP A 423 19.96 4.28 17.12
N TYR A 424 18.81 3.63 17.30
CA TYR A 424 17.88 3.30 16.22
C TYR A 424 17.34 4.55 15.52
N LEU A 425 16.78 5.49 16.28
CA LEU A 425 16.18 6.71 15.72
C LEU A 425 17.24 7.64 15.11
N GLY A 426 18.41 7.75 15.77
CA GLY A 426 19.53 8.53 15.27
C GLY A 426 20.11 7.95 13.98
N PHE A 427 20.19 6.62 13.86
CA PHE A 427 20.57 5.94 12.63
C PHE A 427 19.59 6.26 11.49
N ARG A 428 18.28 6.12 11.75
CA ARG A 428 17.24 6.43 10.75
C ARG A 428 17.35 7.88 10.27
N ALA A 429 17.44 8.84 11.20
CA ALA A 429 17.61 10.25 10.86
C ALA A 429 18.84 10.55 10.01
N ARG A 430 19.93 9.80 10.24
CA ARG A 430 21.19 10.00 9.54
C ARG A 430 21.20 9.36 8.15
N GLN A 431 20.71 8.13 8.04
CA GLN A 431 20.88 7.26 6.87
C GLN A 431 19.65 7.21 5.95
N LEU A 432 18.45 7.40 6.48
CA LEU A 432 17.20 7.20 5.75
C LEU A 432 16.53 8.55 5.42
N ARG A 433 17.25 9.41 4.71
CA ARG A 433 16.71 10.72 4.27
C ARG A 433 15.56 10.51 3.29
N ALA A 434 14.54 11.36 3.40
CA ALA A 434 13.41 11.40 2.49
C ALA A 434 13.33 12.77 1.80
N GLU A 435 12.63 12.84 0.67
CA GLU A 435 12.39 14.09 -0.04
C GLU A 435 11.35 14.95 0.70
N ALA A 436 11.38 16.26 0.46
CA ALA A 436 10.53 17.23 1.16
C ALA A 436 9.03 16.91 1.10
N GLY A 437 8.59 16.30 -0.01
CA GLY A 437 7.19 15.96 -0.29
C GLY A 437 6.74 14.54 0.10
N GLU A 438 7.60 13.70 0.71
CA GLU A 438 7.27 12.29 0.99
C GLU A 438 6.43 12.05 2.27
N GLY A 439 5.65 13.04 2.73
CA GLY A 439 4.73 12.89 3.88
C GLY A 439 3.95 14.17 4.19
N ALA A 440 3.01 14.08 5.14
CA ALA A 440 2.14 15.20 5.49
C ALA A 440 2.91 16.47 5.87
N THR A 441 2.49 17.58 5.27
CA THR A 441 2.91 18.94 5.60
C THR A 441 2.48 19.32 7.03
N PRO A 442 3.13 20.32 7.65
CA PRO A 442 2.69 20.88 8.93
C PRO A 442 1.22 21.32 8.92
N ALA A 443 0.75 21.83 7.78
CA ALA A 443 -0.65 22.23 7.61
C ALA A 443 -1.61 21.03 7.65
N GLU A 444 -1.27 19.93 6.98
CA GLU A 444 -2.06 18.69 7.00
C GLU A 444 -2.08 18.04 8.38
N LEU A 445 -0.93 17.99 9.07
CA LEU A 445 -0.86 17.49 10.46
C LEU A 445 -1.72 18.34 11.41
N ALA A 446 -1.66 19.67 11.28
CA ALA A 446 -2.49 20.57 12.09
C ALA A 446 -3.99 20.41 11.78
N ALA A 447 -4.36 20.24 10.50
CA ALA A 447 -5.73 19.99 10.09
C ALA A 447 -6.24 18.65 10.65
N MET A 448 -5.45 17.59 10.57
CA MET A 448 -5.75 16.28 11.14
C MET A 448 -5.89 16.35 12.67
N LEU A 449 -4.96 17.01 13.37
CA LEU A 449 -5.07 17.25 14.82
C LEU A 449 -6.39 17.94 15.17
N ARG A 450 -6.68 19.06 14.51
CA ARG A 450 -7.88 19.86 14.76
C ARG A 450 -9.15 19.05 14.53
N GLN A 451 -9.24 18.34 13.41
CA GLN A 451 -10.42 17.55 13.05
C GLN A 451 -10.61 16.38 14.01
N ASN A 452 -9.55 15.60 14.28
CA ASN A 452 -9.64 14.43 15.15
C ASN A 452 -9.92 14.81 16.61
N ALA A 453 -9.40 15.95 17.07
CA ALA A 453 -9.71 16.49 18.39
C ALA A 453 -11.15 17.01 18.47
N LEU A 454 -11.64 17.71 17.44
CA LEU A 454 -13.03 18.18 17.38
C LEU A 454 -14.02 17.02 17.56
N GLU A 455 -13.85 15.97 16.76
CA GLU A 455 -14.75 14.82 16.74
C GLU A 455 -14.76 14.02 18.05
N ARG A 456 -13.63 13.99 18.79
CA ARG A 456 -13.47 13.09 19.96
C ARG A 456 -13.39 13.79 21.31
N LEU A 457 -13.01 15.07 21.32
CA LEU A 457 -12.86 15.89 22.53
C LEU A 457 -13.80 17.11 22.54
N GLY A 458 -14.37 17.48 21.39
CA GLY A 458 -15.27 18.62 21.25
C GLY A 458 -14.54 19.96 21.05
N SER A 459 -15.32 21.04 20.92
CA SER A 459 -14.81 22.37 20.53
C SER A 459 -13.87 23.01 21.56
N GLY A 460 -13.90 22.58 22.82
CA GLY A 460 -13.03 23.11 23.88
C GLY A 460 -11.54 22.88 23.63
N ALA A 461 -11.17 21.86 22.84
CA ALA A 461 -9.79 21.54 22.51
C ALA A 461 -9.20 22.43 21.38
N LEU A 462 -10.05 23.11 20.60
CA LEU A 462 -9.63 23.76 19.35
C LEU A 462 -8.66 24.91 19.55
N GLY A 463 -8.77 25.65 20.66
CA GLY A 463 -7.85 26.75 20.97
C GLY A 463 -6.40 26.28 21.07
N ALA A 464 -6.16 25.14 21.74
CA ALA A 464 -4.82 24.55 21.84
C ALA A 464 -4.36 24.01 20.47
N CYS A 465 -5.24 23.31 19.73
CA CYS A 465 -4.92 22.83 18.38
C CYS A 465 -4.51 23.95 17.43
N ASP A 466 -5.19 25.11 17.48
CA ASP A 466 -4.87 26.26 16.64
C ASP A 466 -3.51 26.88 16.97
N ARG A 467 -3.16 26.96 18.26
CA ARG A 467 -1.82 27.40 18.69
C ARG A 467 -0.73 26.45 18.17
N ILE A 468 -0.90 25.14 18.38
CA ILE A 468 0.04 24.12 17.87
C ILE A 468 0.18 24.22 16.35
N GLY A 469 -0.93 24.39 15.62
CA GLY A 469 -0.90 24.54 14.17
C GLY A 469 -0.13 25.78 13.70
N GLN A 470 -0.20 26.89 14.45
CA GLN A 470 0.60 28.09 14.16
C GLN A 470 2.09 27.86 14.42
N GLU A 471 2.44 27.23 15.54
CA GLU A 471 3.83 26.91 15.90
C GLU A 471 4.47 25.93 14.90
N LEU A 472 3.73 24.88 14.50
CA LEU A 472 4.18 23.93 13.48
C LEU A 472 4.53 24.61 12.16
N ARG A 473 3.73 25.58 11.70
CA ARG A 473 4.01 26.35 10.49
C ARG A 473 5.27 27.21 10.63
N GLN A 474 5.52 27.78 11.80
CA GLN A 474 6.75 28.55 12.06
C GLN A 474 8.00 27.66 12.07
N LEU A 475 7.84 26.37 12.41
CA LEU A 475 8.92 25.39 12.46
C LEU A 475 9.14 24.66 11.11
N GLU A 476 8.32 24.90 10.10
CA GLU A 476 8.35 24.17 8.82
C GLU A 476 9.74 24.17 8.16
N GLY A 477 10.41 25.33 8.11
CA GLY A 477 11.76 25.45 7.55
C GLY A 477 12.87 24.72 8.34
N ARG A 478 12.54 24.18 9.52
CA ARG A 478 13.46 23.41 10.38
C ARG A 478 13.21 21.90 10.29
N ILE A 479 12.14 21.47 9.62
CA ILE A 479 11.78 20.06 9.48
C ILE A 479 12.73 19.39 8.49
N ARG A 480 13.23 18.22 8.88
CA ARG A 480 14.03 17.38 8.00
C ARG A 480 13.35 16.04 7.77
N ARG A 481 12.89 15.82 6.54
CA ARG A 481 12.22 14.56 6.16
C ARG A 481 13.16 13.37 6.28
N VAL A 482 12.69 12.38 7.03
CA VAL A 482 13.29 11.07 7.25
C VAL A 482 12.21 10.05 6.96
N ALA A 483 12.58 8.94 6.34
CA ALA A 483 11.68 7.80 6.20
C ALA A 483 11.48 7.14 7.56
N THR A 484 10.66 7.75 8.44
CA THR A 484 10.36 7.39 9.85
C THR A 484 9.80 5.97 10.04
N ASP A 485 9.85 5.45 11.26
CA ASP A 485 9.33 4.13 11.61
C ASP A 485 7.82 4.19 11.77
N ASN A 486 7.28 5.29 12.32
CA ASN A 486 5.85 5.52 12.54
C ASN A 486 5.14 4.48 13.44
N ARG A 487 5.83 3.45 13.96
CA ARG A 487 5.22 2.38 14.76
C ARG A 487 6.15 1.86 15.86
N LEU A 488 6.25 2.63 16.94
CA LEU A 488 7.17 2.36 18.05
C LEU A 488 6.55 1.64 19.24
N HIS A 489 5.41 0.98 19.04
CA HIS A 489 4.72 0.21 20.06
C HIS A 489 5.61 -0.86 20.70
N VAL A 490 5.41 -1.10 22.01
CA VAL A 490 6.13 -2.11 22.79
C VAL A 490 6.17 -3.49 22.12
N TRP A 491 5.06 -3.90 21.49
CA TRP A 491 4.95 -5.21 20.84
C TRP A 491 5.71 -5.32 19.51
N GLU A 492 6.26 -4.22 18.99
CA GLU A 492 7.11 -4.23 17.79
C GLU A 492 8.58 -4.52 18.12
N TRP A 493 8.91 -4.75 19.38
CA TRP A 493 10.27 -5.04 19.80
C TRP A 493 10.41 -6.50 20.20
N LEU A 494 11.56 -7.09 19.88
CA LEU A 494 11.94 -8.44 20.26
C LEU A 494 13.20 -8.36 21.12
N GLU A 495 13.18 -9.04 22.27
CA GLU A 495 14.39 -9.29 23.05
C GLU A 495 14.98 -10.64 22.63
N GLY A 496 16.21 -10.60 22.13
CA GLY A 496 17.02 -11.78 21.80
C GLY A 496 17.55 -12.48 23.06
N ALA A 497 18.01 -13.72 22.91
CA ALA A 497 18.56 -14.50 24.02
C ALA A 497 19.84 -13.87 24.63
N ASP A 498 20.55 -13.06 23.84
CA ASP A 498 21.73 -12.29 24.23
C ASP A 498 21.39 -10.91 24.83
N GLY A 499 20.10 -10.61 25.03
CA GLY A 499 19.62 -9.32 25.52
C GLY A 499 19.58 -8.22 24.44
N SER A 500 19.89 -8.55 23.19
CA SER A 500 19.75 -7.60 22.08
C SER A 500 18.29 -7.25 21.84
N LEU A 501 18.02 -6.01 21.44
CA LEU A 501 16.70 -5.54 21.06
C LEU A 501 16.62 -5.36 19.55
N LEU A 502 15.72 -6.10 18.92
CA LEU A 502 15.43 -6.04 17.49
C LEU A 502 14.04 -5.43 17.27
N LYS A 503 13.90 -4.60 16.24
CA LYS A 503 12.63 -4.01 15.80
C LYS A 503 12.00 -4.90 14.74
N THR A 504 10.70 -5.17 14.87
CA THR A 504 9.84 -5.74 13.82
C THR A 504 9.05 -4.64 13.14
N ASP A 505 8.57 -4.94 11.93
CA ASP A 505 7.73 -4.02 11.13
C ASP A 505 8.38 -2.64 10.91
N ALA A 506 9.72 -2.56 10.91
CA ALA A 506 10.50 -1.31 10.90
C ALA A 506 10.55 -0.57 9.55
N VAL A 507 10.08 -1.25 8.50
CA VAL A 507 10.48 -0.93 7.13
C VAL A 507 9.54 0.09 6.50
N ASP A 508 8.22 -0.06 6.55
CA ASP A 508 7.35 0.57 5.54
C ASP A 508 6.17 1.41 6.05
N HIS A 509 6.07 1.72 7.33
CA HIS A 509 4.95 2.53 7.83
C HIS A 509 5.02 4.02 7.47
N CYS A 510 6.20 4.58 7.16
CA CYS A 510 6.29 5.90 6.51
C CYS A 510 5.79 5.91 5.07
N GLU A 511 5.40 4.76 4.53
CA GLU A 511 4.79 4.61 3.21
C GLU A 511 3.42 3.95 3.31
N ALA A 512 2.79 3.89 4.49
CA ALA A 512 1.45 3.33 4.64
C ALA A 512 0.38 4.17 3.90
N HIS A 513 -0.86 3.68 3.89
CA HIS A 513 -2.02 4.39 3.31
C HIS A 513 -2.49 5.58 4.15
N ASP A 514 -1.86 5.80 5.30
CA ASP A 514 -2.21 6.91 6.15
C ASP A 514 -1.60 8.22 5.66
N LEU A 515 -2.11 9.31 6.22
CA LEU A 515 -1.70 10.68 5.92
C LEU A 515 -0.24 10.97 6.27
N ILE A 516 0.34 10.28 7.25
CA ILE A 516 1.54 10.74 7.95
C ILE A 516 2.75 10.73 7.01
N GLY A 517 3.02 9.61 6.37
CA GLY A 517 4.20 9.47 5.50
C GLY A 517 5.54 9.67 6.23
N CYS A 518 6.56 10.14 5.51
CA CYS A 518 7.88 10.48 6.04
C CYS A 518 7.85 11.80 6.84
N GLN A 519 8.38 11.80 8.06
CA GLN A 519 8.35 12.95 8.97
C GLN A 519 9.75 13.35 9.46
N ASP A 520 9.83 14.43 10.23
CA ASP A 520 11.02 14.68 11.06
C ASP A 520 11.21 13.54 12.07
N ILE A 521 12.45 13.21 12.43
CA ILE A 521 12.70 12.16 13.44
C ILE A 521 12.07 12.49 14.80
N ALA A 522 11.81 13.78 15.08
CA ALA A 522 11.04 14.20 16.26
C ALA A 522 9.65 13.53 16.34
N TRP A 523 9.05 13.13 15.21
CA TRP A 523 7.81 12.35 15.18
C TRP A 523 7.99 10.99 15.86
N ASP A 524 9.03 10.24 15.48
CA ASP A 524 9.35 8.95 16.08
C ASP A 524 9.80 9.11 17.53
N VAL A 525 10.55 10.17 17.88
CA VAL A 525 10.90 10.42 19.30
C VAL A 525 9.64 10.65 20.14
N ALA A 526 8.67 11.42 19.64
CA ALA A 526 7.37 11.60 20.30
C ALA A 526 6.57 10.30 20.36
N GLY A 527 6.58 9.50 19.30
CA GLY A 527 5.95 8.17 19.27
C GLY A 527 6.55 7.23 20.32
N ALA A 528 7.87 7.12 20.41
CA ALA A 528 8.57 6.29 21.39
C ALA A 528 8.21 6.72 22.83
N ALA A 529 8.19 8.03 23.06
CA ALA A 529 7.83 8.61 24.34
C ALA A 529 6.42 8.19 24.80
N VAL A 530 5.45 8.22 23.88
CA VAL A 530 4.07 7.80 24.14
C VAL A 530 4.00 6.28 24.31
N GLU A 531 4.54 5.51 23.37
CA GLU A 531 4.31 4.07 23.30
C GLU A 531 5.05 3.25 24.36
N LEU A 532 6.19 3.75 24.84
CA LEU A 532 7.01 3.10 25.86
C LEU A 532 6.89 3.78 27.22
N GLU A 533 5.95 4.72 27.34
CA GLU A 533 5.61 5.45 28.56
C GLU A 533 6.86 6.06 29.22
N LEU A 534 7.65 6.78 28.41
CA LEU A 534 8.90 7.37 28.86
C LEU A 534 8.62 8.52 29.83
N SER A 535 9.37 8.60 30.93
CA SER A 535 9.38 9.70 31.89
C SER A 535 9.92 11.00 31.25
N ALA A 536 9.78 12.14 31.92
CA ALA A 536 10.32 13.40 31.39
C ALA A 536 11.83 13.35 31.16
N ASP A 537 12.57 12.74 32.07
CA ASP A 537 14.02 12.60 31.98
C ASP A 537 14.42 11.63 30.87
N GLU A 538 13.73 10.50 30.74
CA GLU A 538 13.96 9.51 29.68
C GLU A 538 13.68 10.09 28.29
N ARG A 539 12.61 10.90 28.15
CA ARG A 539 12.29 11.60 26.90
C ARG A 539 13.36 12.60 26.52
N GLN A 540 13.84 13.38 27.49
CA GLN A 540 14.90 14.35 27.27
C GLN A 540 16.19 13.65 26.85
N GLU A 541 16.54 12.55 27.53
CA GLU A 541 17.74 11.77 27.20
C GLU A 541 17.65 11.13 25.81
N LEU A 542 16.51 10.51 25.48
CA LEU A 542 16.24 9.96 24.15
C LEU A 542 16.44 11.03 23.07
N ARG A 543 15.87 12.23 23.27
CA ARG A 543 15.98 13.34 22.32
C ARG A 543 17.43 13.79 22.14
N LEU A 544 18.17 14.00 23.22
CA LEU A 544 19.56 14.47 23.17
C LEU A 544 20.49 13.45 22.52
N ARG A 545 20.35 12.16 22.85
CA ARG A 545 21.14 11.09 22.20
C ARG A 545 20.78 10.91 20.74
N THR A 546 19.49 10.96 20.40
CA THR A 546 19.03 10.89 19.00
C THR A 546 19.64 12.03 18.19
N GLN A 547 19.60 13.26 18.71
CA GLN A 547 20.24 14.42 18.10
C GLN A 547 21.74 14.22 17.87
N PHE A 548 22.45 13.68 18.86
CA PHE A 548 23.88 13.41 18.76
C PHE A 548 24.19 12.41 17.63
N THR A 549 23.48 11.28 17.59
CA THR A 549 23.66 10.24 16.56
C THR A 549 23.21 10.70 15.17
N ALA A 550 22.09 11.44 15.09
CA ALA A 550 21.56 12.02 13.86
C ALA A 550 22.46 13.09 13.25
N ARG A 551 23.30 13.74 14.07
CA ARG A 551 24.09 14.94 13.72
C ARG A 551 23.21 16.06 13.16
N HIS A 552 22.02 16.19 13.72
CA HIS A 552 21.03 17.20 13.35
C HIS A 552 20.17 17.54 14.57
N PRO A 553 19.76 18.81 14.76
CA PRO A 553 18.94 19.19 15.90
C PRO A 553 17.63 18.40 15.95
N VAL A 554 17.30 17.86 17.12
CA VAL A 554 15.97 17.34 17.44
C VAL A 554 15.40 18.25 18.50
N THR A 555 14.61 19.22 18.06
CA THR A 555 14.19 20.36 18.89
C THR A 555 13.05 19.98 19.82
N ALA A 556 13.08 20.51 21.05
CA ALA A 556 12.03 20.24 22.03
C ALA A 556 10.70 20.87 21.60
N GLU A 557 10.77 22.03 20.93
CA GLU A 557 9.63 22.78 20.41
C GLU A 557 8.88 21.98 19.34
N LEU A 558 9.61 21.40 18.38
CA LEU A 558 8.99 20.56 17.35
C LEU A 558 8.37 19.29 17.98
N MET A 559 9.08 18.65 18.90
CA MET A 559 8.57 17.46 19.59
C MET A 559 7.29 17.78 20.39
N ALA A 560 7.22 18.93 21.04
CA ALA A 560 6.03 19.39 21.77
C ALA A 560 4.83 19.57 20.84
N CYS A 561 5.05 20.07 19.62
CA CYS A 561 4.00 20.22 18.61
C CYS A 561 3.58 18.89 17.98
N LEU A 562 4.53 17.97 17.73
CA LEU A 562 4.25 16.69 17.08
C LEU A 562 3.60 15.67 18.02
N THR A 563 3.84 15.73 19.33
CA THR A 563 3.24 14.83 20.32
C THR A 563 1.69 14.80 20.26
N PRO A 564 0.97 15.93 20.32
CA PRO A 564 -0.49 15.93 20.18
C PRO A 564 -0.94 15.49 18.78
N CYS A 565 -0.17 15.80 17.72
CA CYS A 565 -0.47 15.32 16.37
C CYS A 565 -0.39 13.78 16.31
N TYR A 566 0.66 13.18 16.86
CA TYR A 566 0.81 11.72 16.97
C TYR A 566 -0.36 11.08 17.73
N LEU A 567 -0.75 11.64 18.88
CA LEU A 567 -1.88 11.16 19.68
C LEU A 567 -3.21 11.25 18.92
N ALA A 568 -3.44 12.36 18.22
CA ALA A 568 -4.65 12.57 17.42
C ALA A 568 -4.72 11.64 16.20
N PHE A 569 -3.57 11.36 15.57
CA PHE A 569 -3.48 10.36 14.51
C PHE A 569 -3.82 8.97 15.02
N GLN A 570 -3.15 8.50 16.08
CA GLN A 570 -3.40 7.18 16.66
C GLN A 570 -4.86 7.02 17.11
N LEU A 571 -5.45 8.06 17.71
CA LEU A 571 -6.87 8.08 18.04
C LEU A 571 -7.76 7.84 16.80
N GLY A 572 -7.52 8.58 15.71
CA GLY A 572 -8.26 8.41 14.46
C GLY A 572 -8.08 7.01 13.87
N TYR A 573 -6.84 6.53 13.80
CA TYR A 573 -6.51 5.21 13.27
C TYR A 573 -7.23 4.08 14.03
N TYR A 574 -7.16 4.07 15.37
CA TYR A 574 -7.77 3.01 16.18
C TYR A 574 -9.30 3.05 16.19
N VAL A 575 -9.92 4.24 16.11
CA VAL A 575 -11.38 4.35 15.92
C VAL A 575 -11.79 3.75 14.58
N MET A 576 -11.13 4.16 13.51
CA MET A 576 -11.39 3.66 12.16
C MET A 576 -11.20 2.14 12.07
N ALA A 577 -10.12 1.61 12.65
CA ALA A 577 -9.84 0.18 12.67
C ALA A 577 -10.91 -0.60 13.44
N ALA A 578 -11.40 -0.07 14.57
CA ALA A 578 -12.47 -0.69 15.34
C ALA A 578 -13.78 -0.77 14.52
N ASP A 579 -14.13 0.30 13.81
CA ASP A 579 -15.33 0.33 12.95
C ASP A 579 -15.21 -0.67 11.79
N ALA A 580 -14.04 -0.74 11.14
CA ALA A 580 -13.77 -1.69 10.06
C ALA A 580 -13.84 -3.17 10.50
N LEU A 581 -13.56 -3.43 11.78
CA LEU A 581 -13.54 -4.75 12.39
C LEU A 581 -14.71 -5.00 13.34
N ALA A 582 -15.81 -4.25 13.21
CA ALA A 582 -17.01 -4.43 14.03
C ALA A 582 -17.59 -5.86 13.98
N CYS A 583 -17.33 -6.61 12.90
CA CYS A 583 -17.71 -8.02 12.77
C CYS A 583 -16.79 -9.01 13.52
N MET A 584 -15.73 -8.51 14.17
CA MET A 584 -14.79 -9.27 15.00
C MET A 584 -14.77 -8.68 16.42
N PRO A 585 -15.73 -9.04 17.29
CA PRO A 585 -16.01 -8.32 18.53
C PRO A 585 -14.81 -8.21 19.48
N ASP A 586 -14.03 -9.28 19.61
CA ASP A 586 -12.87 -9.32 20.50
C ASP A 586 -11.74 -8.41 20.01
N GLU A 587 -11.52 -8.32 18.69
CA GLU A 587 -10.52 -7.42 18.11
C GLU A 587 -10.99 -5.98 18.18
N ALA A 588 -12.26 -5.72 17.83
CA ALA A 588 -12.88 -4.40 17.95
C ALA A 588 -12.78 -3.87 19.39
N THR A 589 -12.99 -4.72 20.40
CA THR A 589 -12.86 -4.34 21.81
C THR A 589 -11.43 -3.90 22.16
N ARG A 590 -10.40 -4.63 21.71
CA ARG A 590 -8.99 -4.24 21.91
C ARG A 590 -8.66 -2.91 21.23
N LEU A 591 -9.17 -2.70 20.01
CA LEU A 591 -8.97 -1.46 19.24
C LEU A 591 -9.67 -0.26 19.91
N ILE A 592 -10.89 -0.45 20.43
CA ILE A 592 -11.63 0.57 21.19
C ILE A 592 -10.87 0.96 22.47
N ALA A 593 -10.34 -0.02 23.19
CA ALA A 593 -9.53 0.23 24.39
C ALA A 593 -8.29 1.08 24.06
N ALA A 594 -7.60 0.77 22.95
CA ALA A 594 -6.49 1.57 22.46
C ALA A 594 -6.93 3.00 22.09
N ALA A 595 -8.04 3.17 21.37
CA ALA A 595 -8.59 4.48 21.04
C ALA A 595 -8.92 5.31 22.30
N VAL A 596 -9.49 4.70 23.35
CA VAL A 596 -9.76 5.36 24.63
C VAL A 596 -8.45 5.85 25.27
N ARG A 597 -7.40 5.02 25.28
CA ARG A 597 -6.08 5.40 25.79
C ARG A 597 -5.53 6.64 25.08
N TYR A 598 -5.57 6.70 23.75
CA TYR A 598 -5.07 7.86 23.00
C TYR A 598 -5.93 9.11 23.18
N ARG A 599 -7.26 8.95 23.27
CA ARG A 599 -8.18 10.06 23.57
C ARG A 599 -7.82 10.71 24.91
N ASP A 600 -7.62 9.92 25.94
CA ASP A 600 -7.35 10.44 27.28
C ASP A 600 -5.98 11.11 27.34
N ARG A 601 -4.95 10.52 26.73
CA ARG A 601 -3.62 11.15 26.60
C ARG A 601 -3.65 12.43 25.77
N LEU A 602 -4.43 12.48 24.68
CA LEU A 602 -4.57 13.70 23.88
C LEU A 602 -5.21 14.81 24.70
N ARG A 603 -6.26 14.49 25.48
CA ARG A 603 -6.91 15.45 26.37
C ARG A 603 -5.93 16.02 27.38
N ASP A 604 -5.18 15.16 28.06
CA ASP A 604 -4.21 15.58 29.08
C ASP A 604 -3.08 16.43 28.47
N CYS A 605 -2.58 16.02 27.30
CA CYS A 605 -1.56 16.75 26.56
C CYS A 605 -2.03 18.16 26.19
N LEU A 606 -3.23 18.30 25.60
CA LEU A 606 -3.79 19.59 25.22
C LEU A 606 -4.17 20.47 26.42
N ALA A 607 -4.56 19.88 27.56
CA ALA A 607 -4.88 20.63 28.78
C ALA A 607 -3.63 21.20 29.49
N SER A 608 -2.47 20.61 29.24
CA SER A 608 -1.18 21.07 29.79
C SER A 608 -0.50 22.19 28.98
N MET A 609 -1.08 22.57 27.83
CA MET A 609 -0.59 23.57 26.87
C MET A 609 -1.49 24.82 26.85
#